data_AF-A0A7C5S1V0-F1
#
_entry.id   AF-A0A7C5S1V0-F1
#
_cell.length_a   1.000
_cell.length_b   1.000
_cell.length_c   1.000
_cell.angle_alpha   90.00
_cell.angle_beta   90.00
_cell.angle_gamma   90.00
#
_symmetry.space_group_name_H-M   'P 1'
#
loop_
_entity.id
_entity.type
_entity.pdbx_description
1 polymer ?
#
loop_
_entity_poly.entity_id
_entity_poly.type
_entity_poly.pdbx_seq_one_letter_code
_entity_poly.pdbx_strand_id
1 'polypeptide(L)'
;MNVIYETIMRKLLASGGTTRRQIASETRLSPVTVHRYLKRMLKAGAIEIAGEIRPPTGRPADVYRAVIAAADLPVIYVSPTNIHAGIYRPGKGLSARKTVRLPRSLERAKTLAAIRKTGETLKRHTGKLPGIAVTG
;
A
#
# COMPACT_ATOMS: atom_id res chain seq x y z
N MET A 1 2.62 -6.09 -13.73
CA MET A 1 1.71 -5.12 -13.06
C MET A 1 1.64 -3.87 -13.93
N ASN A 2 0.45 -3.36 -14.28
CA ASN A 2 0.29 -2.27 -15.26
C ASN A 2 0.67 -0.93 -14.61
N VAL A 3 1.67 -0.21 -15.16
CA VAL A 3 2.22 1.03 -14.59
C VAL A 3 1.14 2.09 -14.35
N ILE A 4 0.13 2.16 -15.22
CA ILE A 4 -0.98 3.13 -15.09
C ILE A 4 -1.86 2.83 -13.87
N TYR A 5 -2.10 1.55 -13.59
CA TYR A 5 -2.83 1.15 -12.36
C TYR A 5 -2.10 1.60 -11.12
N GLU A 6 -0.79 1.38 -11.07
CA GLU A 6 0.04 1.74 -9.93
C GLU A 6 0.03 3.26 -9.70
N THR A 7 0.15 4.06 -10.78
CA THR A 7 0.12 5.52 -10.70
C THR A 7 -1.21 6.05 -10.17
N ILE A 8 -2.34 5.59 -10.73
CA ILE A 8 -3.68 5.99 -10.27
C ILE A 8 -3.87 5.57 -8.81
N MET A 9 -3.39 4.37 -8.43
CA MET A 9 -3.58 3.86 -7.10
C MET A 9 -2.76 4.59 -6.03
N ARG A 10 -1.49 4.89 -6.32
CA ARG A 10 -0.65 5.73 -5.45
C ARG A 10 -1.31 7.08 -5.20
N LYS A 11 -1.92 7.69 -6.22
CA LYS A 11 -2.59 8.98 -6.07
C LYS A 11 -3.80 8.90 -5.14
N LEU A 12 -4.67 7.92 -5.36
CA LEU A 12 -5.86 7.70 -4.55
C LEU A 12 -5.52 7.39 -3.07
N LEU A 13 -4.43 6.65 -2.84
CA LEU A 13 -3.92 6.39 -1.48
C LEU A 13 -3.37 7.66 -0.82
N ALA A 14 -2.69 8.53 -1.57
CA ALA A 14 -2.07 9.74 -1.03
C ALA A 14 -3.09 10.85 -0.72
N SER A 15 -4.14 11.02 -1.54
CA SER A 15 -5.12 12.10 -1.35
C SER A 15 -6.30 11.71 -0.46
N GLY A 16 -6.48 10.41 -0.17
CA GLY A 16 -7.63 9.89 0.57
C GLY A 16 -8.96 9.90 -0.20
N GLY A 17 -8.94 10.44 -1.43
CA GLY A 17 -10.07 10.55 -2.36
C GLY A 17 -9.77 11.60 -3.45
N THR A 18 -10.19 11.38 -4.69
CA THR A 18 -10.00 12.37 -5.78
C THR A 18 -10.97 12.16 -6.94
N THR A 19 -11.15 13.17 -7.77
CA THR A 19 -12.04 13.12 -8.95
C THR A 19 -11.30 12.64 -10.20
N ARG A 20 -12.06 12.12 -11.18
CA ARG A 20 -11.50 11.74 -12.50
C ARG A 20 -10.70 12.86 -13.16
N ARG A 21 -11.16 14.11 -13.04
CA ARG A 21 -10.51 15.29 -13.65
C ARG A 21 -9.15 15.56 -13.02
N GLN A 22 -9.06 15.49 -11.69
CA GLN A 22 -7.79 15.65 -10.98
C GLN A 22 -6.81 14.54 -11.35
N ILE A 23 -7.26 13.28 -11.39
CA ILE A 23 -6.43 12.15 -11.84
C ILE A 23 -5.90 12.41 -13.26
N ALA A 24 -6.76 12.81 -14.21
CA ALA A 24 -6.33 13.08 -15.59
C ALA A 24 -5.29 14.21 -15.67
N SER A 25 -5.53 15.31 -14.94
CA SER A 25 -4.65 16.48 -14.89
C SER A 25 -3.25 16.12 -14.39
N GLU A 26 -3.17 15.38 -13.29
CA GLU A 26 -1.90 15.11 -12.62
C GLU A 26 -1.12 13.95 -13.23
N THR A 27 -1.83 12.96 -13.78
CA THR A 27 -1.19 11.81 -14.44
C THR A 27 -0.86 12.08 -15.91
N ARG A 28 -1.29 13.23 -16.46
CA ARG A 28 -1.19 13.59 -17.90
C ARG A 28 -1.81 12.52 -18.82
N LEU A 29 -2.79 11.76 -18.31
CA LEU A 29 -3.52 10.75 -19.08
C LEU A 29 -4.78 11.36 -19.69
N SER A 30 -5.19 10.85 -20.85
CA SER A 30 -6.45 11.29 -21.46
C SER A 30 -7.65 10.93 -20.57
N PRO A 31 -8.72 11.74 -20.55
CA PRO A 31 -9.91 11.47 -19.74
C PRO A 31 -10.54 10.10 -20.03
N VAL A 32 -10.49 9.66 -21.29
CA VAL A 32 -11.01 8.36 -21.75
C VAL A 32 -10.17 7.22 -21.16
N THR A 33 -8.84 7.36 -21.17
CA THR A 33 -7.94 6.38 -20.57
C THR A 33 -8.20 6.26 -19.08
N VAL A 34 -8.25 7.38 -18.35
CA VAL A 34 -8.55 7.38 -16.91
C VAL A 34 -9.90 6.72 -16.64
N HIS A 35 -10.95 7.06 -17.39
CA HIS A 35 -12.26 6.43 -17.24
C HIS A 35 -12.21 4.91 -17.43
N ARG A 36 -11.51 4.41 -18.46
CA ARG A 36 -11.35 2.98 -18.71
C ARG A 36 -10.68 2.28 -17.53
N TYR A 37 -9.63 2.86 -16.96
CA TYR A 37 -8.91 2.30 -15.83
C TYR A 37 -9.74 2.32 -14.54
N LEU A 38 -10.38 3.45 -14.21
CA LEU A 38 -11.28 3.55 -13.06
C LEU A 38 -12.41 2.53 -13.14
N LYS A 39 -13.04 2.36 -14.32
CA LYS A 39 -14.10 1.35 -14.51
C LYS A 39 -13.60 -0.08 -14.22
N ARG A 40 -12.40 -0.42 -14.66
CA ARG A 40 -11.80 -1.74 -14.38
C ARG A 40 -11.42 -1.89 -12.90
N MET A 41 -10.93 -0.83 -12.25
CA MET A 41 -10.60 -0.84 -10.82
C MET A 41 -11.84 -0.97 -9.93
N LEU A 42 -12.93 -0.27 -10.28
CA LEU A 42 -14.25 -0.42 -9.63
C LEU A 42 -14.76 -1.85 -9.76
N LYS A 43 -14.73 -2.41 -10.98
CA LYS A 43 -15.15 -3.80 -11.22
C LYS A 43 -14.32 -4.82 -10.41
N ALA A 44 -13.05 -4.51 -10.15
CA ALA A 44 -12.15 -5.35 -9.36
C ALA A 44 -12.28 -5.11 -7.84
N GLY A 45 -13.13 -4.17 -7.39
CA GLY A 45 -13.26 -3.82 -5.96
C GLY A 45 -12.03 -3.12 -5.36
N ALA A 46 -11.09 -2.64 -6.18
CA ALA A 46 -9.89 -1.96 -5.71
C ALA A 46 -10.16 -0.49 -5.32
N ILE A 47 -11.24 0.09 -5.83
CA ILE A 47 -11.67 1.46 -5.56
C ILE A 47 -13.20 1.50 -5.42
N GLU A 48 -13.70 2.57 -4.80
CA GLU A 48 -15.12 2.84 -4.61
C GLU A 48 -15.44 4.30 -4.95
N ILE A 49 -16.72 4.62 -5.13
CA ILE A 49 -17.22 6.00 -5.21
C ILE A 49 -17.63 6.41 -3.80
N ALA A 50 -16.86 7.31 -3.20
CA ALA A 50 -17.04 7.76 -1.82
C ALA A 50 -18.00 8.97 -1.68
N GLY A 51 -18.54 9.46 -2.80
CA GLY A 51 -19.47 10.58 -2.84
C GLY A 51 -19.34 11.38 -4.14
N GLU A 52 -19.97 12.55 -4.17
CA GLU A 52 -19.94 13.47 -5.30
C GLU A 52 -19.58 14.88 -4.82
N ILE A 53 -18.76 15.58 -5.60
CA ILE A 53 -18.51 17.02 -5.43
C ILE A 53 -19.36 17.76 -6.45
N ARG A 54 -20.18 18.70 -5.98
CA ARG A 54 -20.90 19.65 -6.84
C ARG A 54 -20.07 20.92 -6.99
N PRO A 55 -19.45 21.15 -8.16
CA PRO A 55 -18.82 22.45 -8.42
C PRO A 55 -19.89 23.56 -8.49
N PRO A 56 -19.51 24.84 -8.28
CA PRO A 56 -20.42 25.98 -8.37
C PRO A 56 -21.13 26.09 -9.73
N THR A 57 -20.47 25.59 -10.78
CA THR A 57 -21.01 25.48 -12.13
C THR A 57 -20.63 24.13 -12.75
N GLY A 58 -21.57 23.51 -13.47
CA GLY A 58 -21.36 22.25 -14.21
C GLY A 58 -21.92 21.00 -13.54
N ARG A 59 -21.53 19.84 -14.08
CA ARG A 59 -22.02 18.52 -13.65
C ARG A 59 -21.32 18.08 -12.33
N PRO A 60 -22.04 17.41 -11.41
CA PRO A 60 -21.42 16.74 -10.27
C PRO A 60 -20.30 15.79 -10.71
N ALA A 61 -19.25 15.69 -9.89
CA ALA A 61 -18.10 14.83 -10.14
C ALA A 61 -17.94 13.80 -9.04
N ASP A 62 -17.90 12.52 -9.41
CA ASP A 62 -17.62 11.42 -8.50
C ASP A 62 -16.25 11.58 -7.84
N VAL A 63 -16.23 11.33 -6.53
CA VAL A 63 -15.01 11.17 -5.75
C VAL A 63 -14.69 9.69 -5.65
N TYR A 64 -13.58 9.29 -6.25
CA TYR A 64 -13.07 7.93 -6.16
C TYR A 64 -12.15 7.80 -4.96
N ARG A 65 -12.20 6.67 -4.28
CA ARG A 65 -11.34 6.34 -3.14
C ARG A 65 -10.74 4.94 -3.32
N ALA A 66 -9.51 4.75 -2.85
CA ALA A 66 -8.94 3.41 -2.77
C ALA A 66 -9.71 2.59 -1.72
N VAL A 67 -10.22 1.42 -2.13
CA VAL A 67 -10.68 0.42 -1.18
C VAL A 67 -9.44 -0.26 -0.67
N ILE A 68 -8.92 0.25 0.45
CA ILE A 68 -7.89 -0.46 1.15
C ILE A 68 -8.60 -1.56 1.91
N ALA A 69 -8.55 -2.77 1.37
CA ALA A 69 -9.00 -3.94 2.10
C ALA A 69 -8.44 -3.84 3.52
N ALA A 70 -9.30 -3.98 4.52
CA ALA A 70 -8.92 -4.00 5.93
C ALA A 70 -8.10 -5.26 6.29
N ALA A 71 -7.33 -5.77 5.33
CA ALA A 71 -6.39 -6.83 5.52
C ALA A 71 -5.27 -6.30 6.42
N ASP A 72 -5.28 -6.84 7.62
CA ASP A 72 -4.21 -6.76 8.59
C ASP A 72 -2.90 -7.22 7.91
N LEU A 73 -1.99 -6.27 7.65
CA LEU A 73 -0.70 -6.57 7.02
C LEU A 73 0.33 -6.89 8.09
N PRO A 74 0.87 -8.12 8.17
CA PRO A 74 1.95 -8.42 9.10
C PRO A 74 3.20 -7.62 8.72
N VAL A 75 3.76 -6.92 9.70
CA VAL A 75 5.00 -6.14 9.58
C VAL A 75 6.02 -6.72 10.53
N ILE A 76 7.21 -7.01 10.01
CA ILE A 76 8.35 -7.46 10.80
C ILE A 76 9.51 -6.51 10.52
N TYR A 77 10.01 -5.89 11.58
CA TYR A 77 11.20 -5.06 11.57
C TYR A 77 12.27 -5.72 12.45
N VAL A 78 13.49 -5.82 11.93
CA VAL A 78 14.60 -6.49 12.63
C VAL A 78 15.72 -5.49 12.81
N SER A 79 16.08 -5.26 14.06
CA SER A 79 17.24 -4.49 14.49
C SER A 79 18.34 -5.45 14.95
N PRO A 80 19.58 -4.98 15.13
CA PRO A 80 20.68 -5.82 15.64
C PRO A 80 20.37 -6.46 17.00
N THR A 81 19.48 -5.85 17.79
CA THR A 81 19.19 -6.26 19.17
C THR A 81 17.79 -6.81 19.37
N ASN A 82 16.84 -6.54 18.47
CA ASN A 82 15.43 -6.85 18.65
C ASN A 82 14.74 -7.19 17.32
N ILE A 83 13.80 -8.12 17.36
CA ILE A 83 12.78 -8.31 16.33
C ILE A 83 11.50 -7.64 16.83
N HIS A 84 10.94 -6.73 16.03
CA HIS A 84 9.63 -6.14 16.25
C HIS A 84 8.66 -6.73 15.24
N ALA A 85 7.60 -7.37 15.71
CA ALA A 85 6.50 -7.85 14.88
C ALA A 85 5.21 -7.10 15.22
N GLY A 86 4.40 -6.80 14.22
CA GLY A 86 3.10 -6.22 14.43
C GLY A 86 2.20 -6.32 13.20
N ILE A 87 1.03 -5.70 13.30
CA ILE A 87 0.02 -5.71 12.25
C ILE A 87 -0.23 -4.27 11.80
N TYR A 88 0.15 -3.94 10.58
CA TYR A 88 -0.23 -2.68 9.97
C TYR A 88 -1.66 -2.76 9.46
N ARG A 89 -2.50 -1.87 9.97
CA ARG A 89 -3.87 -1.68 9.51
C ARG A 89 -3.92 -0.41 8.67
N PRO A 90 -4.22 -0.50 7.38
CA PRO A 90 -4.37 0.70 6.57
C PRO A 90 -5.42 1.65 7.16
N GLY A 91 -5.06 2.93 7.29
CA GLY A 91 -5.90 3.96 7.92
C GLY A 91 -5.88 3.99 9.46
N LYS A 92 -5.42 2.93 10.14
CA LYS A 92 -5.24 2.89 11.61
C LYS A 92 -3.78 2.85 12.07
N GLY A 93 -2.84 2.60 11.14
CA GLY A 93 -1.42 2.50 11.44
C GLY A 93 -1.04 1.14 12.05
N LEU A 94 0.12 1.08 12.68
CA LEU A 94 0.64 -0.15 13.28
C LEU A 94 -0.13 -0.48 14.55
N SER A 95 -0.81 -1.62 14.55
CA SER A 95 -1.57 -2.21 15.65
C SER A 95 -0.87 -3.48 16.15
N ALA A 96 -0.88 -3.72 17.46
CA ALA A 96 -0.22 -4.86 18.14
C ALA A 96 1.30 -4.94 17.89
N ARG A 97 2.11 -4.65 18.90
CA ARG A 97 3.58 -4.69 18.80
C ARG A 97 4.13 -5.76 19.75
N LYS A 98 4.73 -6.81 19.21
CA LYS A 98 5.53 -7.78 19.97
C LYS A 98 7.00 -7.51 19.70
N THR A 99 7.79 -7.33 20.76
CA THR A 99 9.24 -7.16 20.65
C THR A 99 9.92 -8.36 21.28
N VAL A 100 10.82 -9.01 20.54
CA VAL A 100 11.63 -10.13 21.00
C VAL A 100 13.09 -9.70 20.97
N ARG A 101 13.76 -9.78 22.12
CA ARG A 101 15.19 -9.44 22.23
C ARG A 101 16.02 -10.58 21.63
N LEU A 102 16.94 -10.24 20.73
CA LEU A 102 17.86 -11.21 20.15
C LEU A 102 18.97 -11.56 21.16
N PRO A 103 19.30 -12.86 21.35
CA PRO A 103 20.37 -13.29 22.21
C PRO A 103 21.72 -12.73 21.75
N ARG A 104 22.64 -12.54 22.71
CA ARG A 104 23.92 -11.83 22.48
C ARG A 104 25.03 -12.68 21.85
N SER A 105 24.86 -14.00 21.75
CA SER A 105 25.89 -14.96 21.33
C SER A 105 25.88 -15.26 19.82
N LEU A 106 26.81 -16.12 19.36
CA LEU A 106 27.04 -16.60 17.99
C LEU A 106 25.78 -16.98 17.19
N GLU A 107 24.66 -17.29 17.86
CA GLU A 107 23.34 -17.48 17.25
C GLU A 107 22.78 -16.22 16.60
N ARG A 108 23.22 -15.02 17.01
CA ARG A 108 22.78 -13.73 16.48
C ARG A 108 23.15 -13.57 15.01
N ALA A 109 24.36 -13.98 14.62
CA ALA A 109 24.82 -13.94 13.22
C ALA A 109 24.05 -14.96 12.35
N LYS A 110 23.83 -16.17 12.87
CA LYS A 110 23.02 -17.21 12.19
C LYS A 110 21.55 -16.80 12.05
N THR A 111 20.99 -16.18 13.08
CA THR A 111 19.60 -15.70 13.10
C THR A 111 19.41 -14.52 12.15
N LEU A 112 20.33 -13.55 12.14
CA LEU A 112 20.30 -12.43 11.19
C LEU A 112 20.46 -12.89 9.74
N ALA A 113 21.35 -13.86 9.49
CA ALA A 113 21.52 -14.46 8.16
C ALA A 113 20.27 -15.22 7.71
N ALA A 114 19.62 -15.98 8.60
CA ALA A 114 18.38 -16.70 8.32
C ALA A 114 17.22 -15.73 8.02
N ILE A 115 17.05 -14.68 8.83
CA ILE A 115 16.04 -13.63 8.62
C ILE A 115 16.26 -12.92 7.28
N ARG A 116 17.51 -12.56 6.96
CA ARG A 116 17.84 -11.91 5.68
C ARG A 116 17.52 -12.80 4.50
N LYS A 117 17.90 -14.08 4.55
CA LYS A 117 17.60 -15.08 3.51
C LYS A 117 16.08 -15.26 3.34
N THR A 118 15.32 -15.38 4.43
CA THR A 118 13.86 -15.51 4.38
C THR A 118 13.20 -14.23 3.86
N GLY A 119 13.68 -13.06 4.26
CA GLY A 119 13.20 -11.76 3.76
C GLY A 119 13.45 -11.59 2.25
N GLU A 120 14.60 -12.03 1.74
CA GLU A 120 14.89 -12.07 0.30
C GLU A 120 14.02 -13.07 -0.45
N THR A 121 13.74 -14.24 0.16
CA THR A 121 12.87 -15.27 -0.43
C THR A 121 11.42 -14.79 -0.52
N LEU A 122 10.92 -14.12 0.51
CA LEU A 122 9.60 -13.48 0.52
C LEU A 122 9.51 -12.36 -0.51
N LYS A 123 10.54 -11.50 -0.64
CA LYS A 123 10.60 -10.46 -1.68
C LYS A 123 10.50 -11.02 -3.11
N ARG A 124 11.07 -12.22 -3.37
CA ARG A 124 10.99 -12.91 -4.67
C ARG A 124 9.62 -13.51 -4.95
N HIS A 125 8.93 -14.03 -3.92
CA HIS A 125 7.63 -14.68 -4.08
C HIS A 125 6.43 -13.72 -4.06
N THR A 126 6.49 -12.60 -3.33
CA THR A 126 5.31 -11.72 -3.13
C THR A 126 5.43 -10.37 -3.84
N GLY A 127 6.21 -10.30 -4.93
CA GLY A 127 6.29 -9.16 -5.87
C GLY A 127 5.77 -7.82 -5.34
N LYS A 128 6.52 -7.18 -4.42
CA LYS A 128 6.15 -5.93 -3.74
C LYS A 128 4.83 -5.97 -2.94
N LEU A 129 4.81 -6.68 -1.81
CA LEU A 129 3.95 -6.29 -0.69
C LEU A 129 4.67 -5.18 0.13
N PRO A 130 3.99 -4.07 0.47
CA PRO A 130 4.55 -3.07 1.38
C PRO A 130 4.52 -3.67 2.80
N GLY A 131 5.67 -3.96 3.39
CA GLY A 131 5.67 -4.39 4.80
C GLY A 131 6.96 -5.01 5.34
N ILE A 132 7.84 -5.55 4.49
CA ILE A 132 9.13 -6.08 4.95
C ILE A 132 10.25 -5.09 4.59
N ALA A 133 10.39 -4.06 5.42
CA ALA A 133 11.55 -3.19 5.43
C ALA A 133 12.66 -3.86 6.25
N VAL A 134 13.55 -4.59 5.57
CA VAL A 134 14.85 -4.97 6.15
C VAL A 134 15.79 -3.79 5.92
N THR A 135 15.87 -2.87 6.87
CA THR A 135 16.96 -1.89 6.96
C THR A 135 17.93 -2.40 8.02
N GLY A 136 19.16 -2.68 7.56
CA GLY A 136 20.29 -3.05 8.42
C GLY A 136 20.87 -1.83 9.12
#